data_AF-A0A1Q8LH36-F1
#
_entry.id   AF-A0A1Q8LH36-F1
#
_cell.length_a   1.000
_cell.length_b   1.000
_cell.length_c   1.000
_cell.angle_alpha   90.00
_cell.angle_beta   90.00
_cell.angle_gamma   90.00
#
_symmetry.space_group_name_H-M   'P 1'
#
loop_
_entity.id
_entity.type
_entity.pdbx_description
1 polymer ?
#
loop_
_entity_poly.entity_id
_entity_poly.type
_entity_poly.pdbx_seq_one_letter_code
_entity_poly.pdbx_strand_id
1 'polypeptide(L)'
;MHQDLGDHQGARLWTDRALEWAHIAGDPELTAYVLSRKAHLASDMGDGQSAREIADAAVRIAPNSRLESTARVYGAHGFALEGAATETDRAYDLAHAAAAKPKGDATRGRWLDGNYIEAQRGRSLVALGRYHAAVDVFETAIATLPHGYRRDQGVYLARQALAHAGNHDGDAAATAGIEALQIAQETHSGRIATSLLVCFPEVPRALLARSTIDSPPRCRRSRTRGVQLCARMSCSAWRCPSTAISTTPPTSDCCCPTRLISTVSTRSAPNLTRS
;
A
#
# COMPACT_ATOMS: atom_id res chain seq x y z
N MET A 1 -2.50 7.29 -0.86
CA MET A 1 -3.20 6.83 -2.08
C MET A 1 -2.36 7.11 -3.32
N HIS A 2 -2.09 8.36 -3.71
CA HIS A 2 -1.24 8.66 -4.90
C HIS A 2 0.15 8.01 -4.88
N GLN A 3 0.87 8.11 -3.76
CA GLN A 3 2.18 7.46 -3.61
C GLN A 3 2.11 5.93 -3.74
N ASP A 4 1.03 5.29 -3.29
CA ASP A 4 0.86 3.84 -3.41
C ASP A 4 0.57 3.42 -4.85
N LEU A 5 -0.15 4.27 -5.60
CA LEU A 5 -0.40 4.11 -7.03
C LEU A 5 0.82 4.40 -7.90
N GLY A 6 1.94 4.88 -7.33
CA GLY A 6 3.11 5.32 -8.09
C GLY A 6 2.96 6.71 -8.74
N ASP A 7 1.87 7.43 -8.44
CA ASP A 7 1.67 8.82 -8.87
C ASP A 7 2.44 9.77 -7.93
N HIS A 8 3.74 9.92 -8.21
CA HIS A 8 4.62 10.77 -7.41
C HIS A 8 4.28 12.26 -7.53
N GLN A 9 3.75 12.71 -8.67
CA GLN A 9 3.36 14.11 -8.83
C GLN A 9 2.13 14.45 -8.00
N GLY A 10 1.08 13.62 -8.07
CA GLY A 10 -0.08 13.77 -7.20
C GLY A 10 0.29 13.64 -5.72
N ALA A 11 1.20 12.72 -5.38
CA ALA A 11 1.70 12.60 -4.01
C ALA A 11 2.40 13.88 -3.53
N ARG A 12 3.23 14.49 -4.38
CA ARG A 12 3.91 15.76 -4.06
C ARG A 12 2.91 16.90 -3.88
N LEU A 13 1.98 17.07 -4.82
CA LEU A 13 0.93 18.09 -4.75
C LEU A 13 0.17 18.03 -3.42
N TRP A 14 -0.31 16.84 -3.05
CA TRP A 14 -1.11 16.68 -1.83
C TRP A 14 -0.28 16.79 -0.55
N THR A 15 0.98 16.38 -0.57
CA THR A 15 1.86 16.54 0.60
C THR A 15 2.31 17.99 0.79
N ASP A 16 2.50 18.75 -0.28
CA ASP A 16 2.73 20.20 -0.22
C ASP A 16 1.52 20.92 0.37
N ARG A 17 0.30 20.59 -0.09
CA ARG A 17 -0.93 21.14 0.46
C ARG A 17 -1.15 20.76 1.94
N ALA A 18 -0.86 19.52 2.30
CA ALA A 18 -0.96 19.06 3.68
C ALA A 18 0.01 19.81 4.60
N LEU A 19 1.20 20.18 4.11
CA LEU A 19 2.18 20.93 4.89
C LEU A 19 1.70 22.36 5.16
N GLU A 20 1.12 23.02 4.15
CA GLU A 20 0.46 24.32 4.29
C GLU A 20 -0.62 24.26 5.39
N TRP A 21 -1.51 23.27 5.33
CA TRP A 21 -2.55 23.10 6.33
C TRP A 21 -2.03 22.75 7.72
N ALA A 22 -0.96 21.95 7.81
CA ALA A 22 -0.33 21.63 9.09
C ALA A 22 0.23 22.89 9.78
N HIS A 23 0.84 23.79 9.01
CA HIS A 23 1.31 25.08 9.50
C HIS A 23 0.15 25.98 9.94
N ILE A 24 -0.93 26.06 9.16
CA ILE A 24 -2.13 26.85 9.52
C ILE A 24 -2.74 26.33 10.83
N ALA A 25 -2.78 25.00 11.02
CA ALA A 25 -3.29 24.39 12.24
C ALA A 25 -2.38 24.60 13.47
N GLY A 26 -1.11 24.97 13.27
CA GLY A 26 -0.15 25.17 14.34
C GLY A 26 0.20 23.91 15.13
N ASP A 27 -0.01 22.70 14.57
CA ASP A 27 0.32 21.41 15.20
C ASP A 27 1.72 20.94 14.74
N PRO A 28 2.74 20.97 15.63
CA PRO A 28 4.09 20.52 15.28
C PRO A 28 4.18 19.03 14.97
N GLU A 29 3.37 18.18 15.62
CA GLU A 29 3.36 16.75 15.31
C GLU A 29 2.76 16.49 13.92
N LEU A 30 1.69 17.20 13.57
CA LEU A 30 1.12 17.10 12.22
C LEU A 30 2.14 17.56 11.17
N THR A 31 2.86 18.64 11.45
CA THR A 31 3.91 19.15 10.57
C THR A 31 5.03 18.12 10.40
N ALA A 32 5.53 17.55 11.50
CA ALA A 32 6.56 16.50 11.48
C ALA A 32 6.08 15.22 10.75
N TYR A 33 4.80 14.86 10.88
CA TYR A 33 4.20 13.73 10.17
C TYR A 33 4.21 13.97 8.66
N VAL A 34 3.75 15.14 8.20
CA VAL A 34 3.73 15.48 6.78
C VAL A 34 5.14 15.52 6.21
N LEU A 35 6.10 16.13 6.92
CA LEU A 35 7.51 16.11 6.50
C LEU A 35 8.06 14.68 6.41
N SER A 36 7.75 13.81 7.37
CA SER A 36 8.14 12.40 7.29
C SER A 36 7.59 11.72 6.03
N ARG A 37 6.33 11.99 5.67
CA ARG A 37 5.74 11.48 4.41
C ARG A 37 6.43 12.04 3.17
N LYS A 38 6.85 13.30 3.19
CA LYS A 38 7.62 13.93 2.12
C LYS A 38 9.02 13.31 1.98
N ALA A 39 9.70 13.03 3.09
CA ALA A 39 10.98 12.31 3.09
C ALA A 39 10.83 10.91 2.46
N HIS A 40 9.77 10.17 2.81
CA HIS A 40 9.48 8.87 2.18
C HIS A 40 9.24 9.01 0.66
N LEU A 41 8.53 10.05 0.23
CA LEU A 41 8.30 10.30 -1.19
C LEU A 41 9.60 10.64 -1.93
N ALA A 42 10.45 11.49 -1.36
CA ALA A 42 11.77 11.80 -1.93
C ALA A 42 12.63 10.54 -2.09
N SER A 43 12.66 9.69 -1.05
CA SER A 43 13.29 8.37 -1.09
C SER A 43 12.71 7.45 -2.18
N ASP A 44 11.39 7.45 -2.40
CA ASP A 44 10.77 6.68 -3.48
C ASP A 44 11.10 7.23 -4.88
N MET A 45 11.45 8.51 -4.98
CA MET A 45 11.89 9.16 -6.23
C MET A 45 13.40 9.07 -6.47
N GLY A 46 14.16 8.43 -5.56
CA GLY A 46 15.62 8.33 -5.65
C GLY A 46 16.38 9.59 -5.21
N ASP A 47 15.69 10.58 -4.63
CA ASP A 47 16.31 11.80 -4.13
C ASP A 47 16.72 11.62 -2.65
N GLY A 48 17.91 11.02 -2.46
CA GLY A 48 18.45 10.71 -1.14
C GLY A 48 18.75 11.95 -0.30
N GLN A 49 19.29 13.00 -0.92
CA GLN A 49 19.63 14.24 -0.22
C GLN A 49 18.37 14.92 0.33
N SER A 50 17.35 15.12 -0.50
CA SER A 50 16.08 15.71 -0.04
C SER A 50 15.42 14.86 1.03
N ALA A 51 15.47 13.52 0.91
CA ALA A 51 14.91 12.63 1.92
C ALA A 51 15.55 12.86 3.30
N ARG A 52 16.88 13.01 3.36
CA ARG A 52 17.62 13.29 4.59
C ARG A 52 17.30 14.65 5.17
N GLU A 53 17.39 15.70 4.36
CA GLU A 53 17.16 17.08 4.82
C GLU A 53 15.74 17.29 5.37
N ILE A 54 14.74 16.72 4.69
CA ILE A 54 13.34 16.77 5.10
C ILE A 54 13.12 15.95 6.38
N ALA A 55 13.73 14.77 6.49
CA ALA A 55 13.65 13.94 7.70
C ALA A 55 14.26 14.66 8.91
N ASP A 56 15.42 15.28 8.74
CA ASP A 56 16.07 16.05 9.80
C ASP A 56 15.21 17.25 10.24
N ALA A 57 14.54 17.92 9.30
CA ALA A 57 13.58 18.97 9.61
C ALA A 57 12.40 18.43 10.44
N ALA A 58 11.84 17.27 10.09
CA ALA A 58 10.77 16.64 10.85
C ALA A 58 11.20 16.33 12.30
N VAL A 59 12.42 15.81 12.49
CA VAL A 59 12.99 15.53 13.82
C VAL A 59 13.14 16.81 14.65
N ARG A 60 13.59 17.93 14.04
CA ARG A 60 13.72 19.21 14.74
C ARG A 60 12.40 19.83 15.15
N ILE A 61 11.34 19.64 14.36
CA ILE A 61 10.01 20.22 14.64
C ILE A 61 9.31 19.52 15.81
N ALA A 62 9.43 18.19 15.89
CA ALA A 62 8.79 17.40 16.94
C ALA A 62 9.79 16.42 17.58
N PRO A 63 10.80 16.92 18.32
CA PRO A 63 11.79 16.08 18.97
C PRO A 63 11.12 15.19 20.02
N ASN A 64 11.60 13.95 20.18
CA ASN A 64 11.05 12.95 21.09
C ASN A 64 9.59 12.53 20.81
N SER A 65 8.99 12.97 19.71
CA SER A 65 7.69 12.49 19.28
C SER A 65 7.77 11.06 18.76
N ARG A 66 6.63 10.35 18.71
CA ARG A 66 6.55 9.03 18.06
C ARG A 66 6.99 9.07 16.60
N LEU A 67 6.90 10.24 15.98
CA LEU A 67 7.24 10.49 14.58
C LEU A 67 8.75 10.67 14.36
N GLU A 68 9.55 10.87 15.42
CA GLU A 68 11.01 10.94 15.31
C GLU A 68 11.55 9.66 14.66
N SER A 69 11.10 8.49 15.13
CA SER A 69 11.51 7.20 14.55
C SER A 69 11.08 7.08 13.09
N THR A 70 9.86 7.52 12.75
CA THR A 70 9.35 7.51 11.37
C THR A 70 10.21 8.37 10.44
N ALA A 71 10.53 9.59 10.86
CA ALA A 71 11.38 10.49 10.09
C ALA A 71 12.77 9.87 9.87
N ARG A 72 13.38 9.33 10.93
CA ARG A 72 14.70 8.67 10.86
C ARG A 72 14.70 7.47 9.90
N VAL A 73 13.67 6.62 9.94
CA VAL A 73 13.54 5.49 9.01
C VAL A 73 13.54 5.97 7.55
N TYR A 74 12.81 7.03 7.24
CA TYR A 74 12.70 7.53 5.87
C TYR A 74 13.95 8.29 5.41
N GLY A 75 14.63 8.98 6.32
CA GLY A 75 15.94 9.59 6.08
C GLY A 75 17.06 8.57 5.92
N ALA A 76 17.02 7.45 6.65
CA ALA A 76 18.03 6.39 6.59
C ALA A 76 18.20 5.82 5.17
N HIS A 77 17.09 5.65 4.45
CA HIS A 77 17.15 5.20 3.06
C HIS A 77 17.85 6.20 2.13
N GLY A 78 17.81 7.49 2.45
CA GLY A 78 18.53 8.51 1.69
C GLY A 78 20.04 8.31 1.73
N PHE A 79 20.61 7.91 2.87
CA PHE A 79 22.03 7.52 2.95
C PHE A 79 22.34 6.30 2.09
N ALA A 80 21.43 5.32 2.05
CA ALA A 80 21.61 4.11 1.26
C ALA A 80 21.63 4.40 -0.25
N LEU A 81 20.78 5.31 -0.72
CA LEU A 81 20.76 5.78 -2.11
C LEU A 81 22.06 6.48 -2.52
N GLU A 82 22.77 7.07 -1.57
CA GLU A 82 24.08 7.71 -1.77
C GLU A 82 25.26 6.74 -1.56
N GLY A 83 25.01 5.46 -1.25
CA GLY A 83 26.05 4.46 -0.97
C GLY A 83 26.69 4.57 0.42
N ALA A 84 26.15 5.41 1.31
CA ALA A 84 26.68 5.68 2.64
C ALA A 84 26.21 4.61 3.65
N ALA A 85 26.83 3.42 3.58
CA ALA A 85 26.42 2.24 4.34
C ALA A 85 26.50 2.43 5.87
N THR A 86 27.58 3.06 6.36
CA THR A 86 27.79 3.27 7.80
C THR A 86 26.74 4.22 8.37
N GLU A 87 26.44 5.29 7.64
CA GLU A 87 25.45 6.29 7.98
C GLU A 87 24.03 5.70 7.93
N THR A 88 23.78 4.81 6.97
CA THR A 88 22.52 4.05 6.87
C THR A 88 22.31 3.20 8.13
N ASP A 89 23.27 2.36 8.50
CA ASP A 89 23.17 1.48 9.67
C ASP A 89 22.99 2.31 10.94
N ARG A 90 23.78 3.37 11.11
CA ARG A 90 23.64 4.31 12.24
C ARG A 90 22.26 4.97 12.28
N ALA A 91 21.70 5.35 11.14
CA ALA A 91 20.39 6.00 11.08
C ALA A 91 19.26 5.04 11.50
N TYR A 92 19.34 3.75 11.16
CA TYR A 92 18.39 2.75 11.65
C TYR A 92 18.53 2.47 13.15
N ASP A 93 19.76 2.46 13.68
CA ASP A 93 19.98 2.30 15.12
C ASP A 93 19.39 3.48 15.91
N LEU A 94 19.53 4.70 15.39
CA LEU A 94 18.87 5.89 15.94
C LEU A 94 17.34 5.82 15.80
N ALA A 95 16.82 5.24 14.73
CA ALA A 95 15.38 5.02 14.56
C ALA A 95 14.82 4.05 15.61
N HIS A 96 15.54 2.97 15.91
CA HIS A 96 15.20 2.04 17.00
C HIS A 96 15.27 2.69 18.37
N ALA A 97 16.34 3.44 18.65
CA ALA A 97 16.47 4.18 19.91
C ALA A 97 15.30 5.16 20.10
N ALA A 98 14.91 5.89 19.05
CA ALA A 98 13.74 6.76 19.08
C ALA A 98 12.42 5.97 19.21
N ALA A 99 12.35 4.75 18.66
CA ALA A 99 11.17 3.90 18.79
C ALA A 99 10.93 3.42 20.21
N ALA A 100 12.00 3.14 20.96
CA ALA A 100 11.99 2.60 22.32
C ALA A 100 11.69 3.64 23.41
N LYS A 101 11.84 4.94 23.13
CA LYS A 101 11.52 6.00 24.09
C LYS A 101 10.04 5.91 24.53
N PRO A 102 9.71 6.11 25.82
CA PRO A 102 8.34 6.24 26.28
C PRO A 102 7.63 7.35 25.51
N LYS A 103 6.47 7.03 24.93
CA LYS A 103 5.71 7.96 24.10
C LYS A 103 4.44 8.32 24.86
N GLY A 104 4.03 9.58 24.80
CA GLY A 104 2.74 10.02 25.33
C GLY A 104 1.56 9.30 24.67
N ASP A 105 0.34 9.75 24.96
CA ASP A 105 -0.91 9.19 24.41
C ASP A 105 -1.09 9.33 22.88
N ALA A 106 -0.09 9.90 22.19
CA ALA A 106 -0.07 10.16 20.77
C ALA A 106 -0.44 8.91 19.95
N THR A 107 -1.48 9.07 19.13
CA THR A 107 -2.04 8.00 18.32
C THR A 107 -1.31 7.78 16.98
N ARG A 108 -0.61 8.82 16.50
CA ARG A 108 0.10 8.83 15.22
C ARG A 108 1.41 8.06 15.32
N GLY A 109 1.73 7.25 14.31
CA GLY A 109 2.95 6.44 14.26
C GLY A 109 2.86 5.12 15.03
N ARG A 110 1.67 4.63 15.40
CA ARG A 110 1.51 3.30 16.03
C ARG A 110 1.90 2.13 15.14
N TRP A 111 1.75 2.27 13.83
CA TRP A 111 2.14 1.26 12.83
C TRP A 111 3.66 1.06 12.74
N LEU A 112 4.45 1.98 13.28
CA LEU A 112 5.90 1.94 13.22
C LEU A 112 6.43 1.15 14.42
N ASP A 113 6.42 -0.17 14.29
CA ASP A 113 7.03 -1.11 15.22
C ASP A 113 8.45 -1.51 14.75
N GLY A 114 9.13 -2.33 15.55
CA GLY A 114 10.47 -2.81 15.23
C GLY A 114 10.52 -3.57 13.90
N ASN A 115 9.48 -4.35 13.60
CA ASN A 115 9.41 -5.14 12.36
C ASN A 115 9.32 -4.22 11.13
N TYR A 116 8.55 -3.13 11.21
CA TYR A 116 8.48 -2.14 10.14
C TYR A 116 9.83 -1.41 9.93
N ILE A 117 10.55 -1.09 11.01
CA ILE A 117 11.88 -0.47 10.92
C ILE A 117 12.84 -1.42 10.18
N GLU A 118 12.85 -2.70 10.55
CA GLU A 118 13.71 -3.70 9.92
C GLU A 118 13.32 -3.96 8.46
N ALA A 119 12.03 -4.03 8.12
CA ALA A 119 11.62 -4.15 6.72
C ALA A 119 12.09 -2.96 5.85
N GLN A 120 12.18 -1.76 6.44
CA GLN A 120 12.77 -0.60 5.76
C GLN A 120 14.30 -0.70 5.70
N ARG A 121 14.97 -1.24 6.72
CA ARG A 121 16.40 -1.57 6.68
C ARG A 121 16.69 -2.52 5.51
N GLY A 122 15.88 -3.56 5.32
CA GLY A 122 15.94 -4.47 4.18
C GLY A 122 15.93 -3.75 2.82
N ARG A 123 15.04 -2.77 2.65
CA ARG A 123 15.00 -1.92 1.44
C ARG A 123 16.33 -1.19 1.21
N SER A 124 16.93 -0.66 2.27
CA SER A 124 18.22 0.05 2.19
C SER A 124 19.38 -0.91 1.93
N LEU A 125 19.35 -2.14 2.46
CA LEU A 125 20.33 -3.18 2.14
C LEU A 125 20.32 -3.52 0.65
N VAL A 126 19.16 -3.60 0.01
CA VAL A 126 19.05 -3.79 -1.45
C VAL A 126 19.72 -2.63 -2.21
N ALA A 127 19.46 -1.38 -1.81
CA ALA A 127 20.08 -0.21 -2.45
C ALA A 127 21.61 -0.19 -2.31
N LEU A 128 22.14 -0.73 -1.20
CA LEU A 128 23.56 -0.88 -0.92
C LEU A 128 24.20 -2.13 -1.57
N GLY A 129 23.42 -2.95 -2.30
CA GLY A 129 23.92 -4.20 -2.88
C GLY A 129 24.15 -5.33 -1.86
N ARG A 130 23.69 -5.18 -0.61
CA ARG A 130 23.80 -6.19 0.46
C ARG A 130 22.66 -7.19 0.39
N TYR A 131 22.55 -7.86 -0.76
CA TYR A 131 21.38 -8.65 -1.15
C TYR A 131 21.10 -9.85 -0.24
N HIS A 132 22.10 -10.64 0.15
CA HIS A 132 21.92 -11.74 1.12
C HIS A 132 21.27 -11.27 2.43
N ALA A 133 21.82 -10.23 3.06
CA ALA A 133 21.25 -9.68 4.29
C ALA A 133 19.83 -9.12 4.08
N ALA A 134 19.55 -8.57 2.89
CA ALA A 134 18.20 -8.10 2.56
C ALA A 134 17.18 -9.25 2.47
N VAL A 135 17.58 -10.41 1.93
CA VAL A 135 16.72 -11.61 1.88
C VAL A 135 16.32 -12.03 3.29
N ASP A 136 17.30 -12.22 4.20
CA ASP A 136 17.05 -12.64 5.59
C ASP A 136 16.05 -11.72 6.32
N VAL A 137 16.21 -10.41 6.09
CA VAL A 137 15.31 -9.38 6.64
C VAL A 137 13.90 -9.53 6.09
N PHE A 138 13.74 -9.71 4.78
CA PHE A 138 12.41 -9.82 4.19
C PHE A 138 11.72 -11.14 4.52
N GLU A 139 12.45 -12.26 4.62
CA GLU A 139 11.89 -13.54 5.09
C GLU A 139 11.29 -13.38 6.49
N THR A 140 12.05 -12.78 7.41
CA THR A 140 11.58 -12.51 8.77
C THR A 140 10.39 -11.54 8.78
N ALA A 141 10.46 -10.47 7.99
CA ALA A 141 9.39 -9.47 7.91
C ALA A 141 8.09 -10.06 7.36
N ILE A 142 8.16 -10.94 6.35
CA ILE A 142 6.98 -11.60 5.76
C ILE A 142 6.39 -12.62 6.74
N ALA A 143 7.24 -13.43 7.39
CA ALA A 143 6.79 -14.46 8.33
C ALA A 143 6.07 -13.88 9.57
N THR A 144 6.44 -12.67 9.98
CA THR A 144 5.90 -12.03 11.19
C THR A 144 4.77 -11.02 10.89
N LEU A 145 4.49 -10.75 9.62
CA LEU A 145 3.48 -9.77 9.22
C LEU A 145 2.06 -10.27 9.51
N PRO A 146 1.19 -9.49 10.18
CA PRO A 146 -0.17 -9.92 10.43
C PRO A 146 -0.98 -10.07 9.13
N HIS A 147 -1.86 -11.07 9.07
CA HIS A 147 -2.63 -11.42 7.86
C HIS A 147 -3.45 -10.28 7.22
N GLY A 148 -3.80 -9.23 7.98
CA GLY A 148 -4.51 -8.05 7.46
C GLY A 148 -3.67 -7.11 6.59
N TYR A 149 -2.35 -7.26 6.56
CA TYR A 149 -1.42 -6.33 5.89
C TYR A 149 -1.02 -6.82 4.50
N ARG A 150 -2.00 -7.27 3.71
CA ARG A 150 -1.77 -7.87 2.37
C ARG A 150 -0.96 -6.98 1.44
N ARG A 151 -1.19 -5.66 1.46
CA ARG A 151 -0.42 -4.70 0.64
C ARG A 151 1.06 -4.64 1.03
N ASP A 152 1.35 -4.60 2.34
CA ASP A 152 2.75 -4.56 2.80
C ASP A 152 3.46 -5.90 2.54
N GLN A 153 2.73 -7.02 2.64
CA GLN A 153 3.24 -8.34 2.24
C GLN A 153 3.73 -8.32 0.78
N GLY A 154 2.93 -7.77 -0.14
CA GLY A 154 3.32 -7.66 -1.55
C GLY A 154 4.51 -6.73 -1.79
N VAL A 155 4.63 -5.64 -1.02
CA VAL A 155 5.80 -4.76 -1.08
C VAL A 155 7.06 -5.49 -0.62
N TYR A 156 6.97 -6.30 0.44
CA TYR A 156 8.12 -7.05 0.96
C TYR A 156 8.53 -8.17 0.01
N LEU A 157 7.57 -8.93 -0.54
CA LEU A 157 7.82 -9.95 -1.56
C LEU A 157 8.48 -9.38 -2.81
N ALA A 158 8.03 -8.22 -3.31
CA ALA A 158 8.64 -7.60 -4.49
C ALA A 158 10.09 -7.17 -4.23
N ARG A 159 10.39 -6.70 -3.02
CA ARG A 159 11.76 -6.32 -2.63
C ARG A 159 12.64 -7.53 -2.35
N GLN A 160 12.07 -8.61 -1.81
CA GLN A 160 12.75 -9.89 -1.66
C GLN A 160 13.10 -10.48 -3.03
N ALA A 161 12.19 -10.43 -4.00
CA ALA A 161 12.46 -10.85 -5.38
C ALA A 161 13.65 -10.09 -5.98
N LEU A 162 13.70 -8.77 -5.79
CA LEU A 162 14.83 -7.94 -6.20
C LEU A 162 16.14 -8.35 -5.49
N ALA A 163 16.08 -8.68 -4.20
CA ALA A 163 17.24 -9.16 -3.45
C ALA A 163 17.73 -10.53 -3.96
N HIS A 164 16.84 -11.49 -4.23
CA HIS A 164 17.21 -12.78 -4.84
C HIS A 164 17.84 -12.60 -6.22
N ALA A 165 17.26 -11.73 -7.05
CA ALA A 165 17.84 -11.42 -8.36
C ALA A 165 19.24 -10.81 -8.26
N GLY A 166 19.46 -9.94 -7.27
CA GLY A 166 20.79 -9.39 -6.96
C GLY A 166 21.80 -10.44 -6.49
N ASN A 167 21.34 -11.54 -5.87
CA ASN A 167 22.16 -12.71 -5.53
C ASN A 167 22.34 -13.70 -6.69
N HIS A 168 21.80 -13.40 -7.88
CA HIS A 168 21.75 -14.32 -9.03
C HIS A 168 20.95 -15.60 -8.78
N ASP A 169 20.00 -15.57 -7.86
CA ASP A 169 19.04 -16.66 -7.61
C ASP A 169 17.73 -16.41 -8.37
N GLY A 170 17.73 -16.81 -9.65
CA GLY A 170 16.60 -16.57 -10.55
C GLY A 170 15.33 -17.29 -10.16
N ASP A 171 15.43 -18.50 -9.60
CA ASP A 171 14.28 -19.32 -9.23
C ASP A 171 13.56 -18.75 -8.00
N ALA A 172 14.32 -18.36 -6.96
CA ALA A 172 13.76 -17.70 -5.80
C ALA A 172 13.19 -16.31 -6.15
N ALA A 173 13.89 -15.56 -7.01
CA ALA A 173 13.40 -14.27 -7.50
C ALA A 173 12.06 -14.42 -8.21
N ALA A 174 11.94 -15.40 -9.12
CA ALA A 174 10.70 -15.64 -9.87
C ALA A 174 9.55 -16.04 -8.94
N THR A 175 9.81 -16.93 -7.99
CA THR A 175 8.81 -17.37 -6.99
C THR A 175 8.24 -16.18 -6.22
N ALA A 176 9.11 -15.39 -5.57
CA ALA A 176 8.70 -14.22 -4.82
C ALA A 176 8.03 -13.15 -5.71
N GLY A 177 8.52 -12.98 -6.94
CA GLY A 177 7.99 -12.04 -7.93
C GLY A 177 6.57 -12.38 -8.38
N ILE A 178 6.26 -13.67 -8.58
CA ILE A 178 4.92 -14.13 -8.96
C ILE A 178 3.92 -13.87 -7.82
N GLU A 179 4.29 -14.18 -6.58
CA GLU A 179 3.44 -13.90 -5.42
C GLU A 179 3.17 -12.39 -5.25
N ALA A 180 4.23 -11.58 -5.39
CA ALA A 180 4.09 -10.12 -5.36
C ALA A 180 3.18 -9.60 -6.49
N LEU A 181 3.27 -10.16 -7.69
CA LEU A 181 2.42 -9.77 -8.83
C LEU A 181 0.94 -10.03 -8.55
N GLN A 182 0.60 -11.18 -7.96
CA GLN A 182 -0.78 -11.49 -7.58
C GLN A 182 -1.32 -10.45 -6.60
N ILE A 183 -0.53 -10.08 -5.59
CA ILE A 183 -0.91 -9.05 -4.62
C ILE A 183 -1.01 -7.67 -5.29
N ALA A 184 -0.12 -7.34 -6.23
CA ALA A 184 -0.19 -6.09 -6.99
C ALA A 184 -1.51 -5.98 -7.76
N GLN A 185 -1.98 -7.08 -8.37
CA GLN A 185 -3.25 -7.15 -9.08
C GLN A 185 -4.46 -7.03 -8.13
N GLU A 186 -4.40 -7.66 -6.96
CA GLU A 186 -5.44 -7.56 -5.91
C GLU A 186 -5.56 -6.14 -5.33
N THR A 187 -4.42 -5.49 -5.06
CA THR A 187 -4.36 -4.24 -4.29
C THR A 187 -4.24 -2.98 -5.14
N HIS A 188 -3.94 -3.15 -6.43
CA HIS A 188 -3.62 -2.09 -7.39
C HIS A 188 -2.44 -1.19 -6.95
N SER A 189 -1.51 -1.72 -6.16
CA SER A 189 -0.36 -0.95 -5.69
C SER A 189 0.69 -0.80 -6.81
N GLY A 190 0.86 0.43 -7.27
CA GLY A 190 1.92 0.80 -8.23
C GLY A 190 3.32 0.65 -7.66
N ARG A 191 3.50 0.75 -6.33
CA ARG A 191 4.81 0.52 -5.68
C ARG A 191 5.32 -0.91 -5.84
N ILE A 192 4.41 -1.89 -5.75
CA ILE A 192 4.74 -3.29 -5.98
C ILE A 192 5.12 -3.48 -7.45
N ALA A 193 4.34 -2.92 -8.36
CA ALA A 193 4.59 -2.98 -9.80
C ALA A 193 5.94 -2.37 -10.20
N THR A 194 6.29 -1.19 -9.68
CA THR A 194 7.59 -0.55 -9.95
C THR A 194 8.76 -1.41 -9.50
N SER A 195 8.66 -2.04 -8.32
CA SER A 195 9.72 -2.92 -7.81
C SER A 195 9.92 -4.15 -8.70
N LEU A 196 8.81 -4.74 -9.19
CA LEU A 196 8.86 -5.86 -10.12
C LEU A 196 9.47 -5.51 -11.48
N LEU A 197 9.24 -4.30 -11.99
CA LEU A 197 9.84 -3.86 -13.26
C LEU A 197 11.37 -3.69 -13.18
N VAL A 198 11.90 -3.38 -11.99
CA VAL A 198 13.36 -3.31 -11.78
C VAL A 198 13.98 -4.72 -11.83
N CYS A 199 13.30 -5.70 -11.24
CA CYS A 199 13.76 -7.09 -11.21
C CYS A 199 13.53 -7.82 -12.54
N PHE A 200 12.39 -7.57 -13.20
CA PHE A 200 11.94 -8.25 -14.40
C PHE A 200 11.52 -7.22 -15.46
N PRO A 201 12.47 -6.60 -16.17
CA PRO A 201 12.17 -5.56 -17.17
C PRO A 201 11.31 -6.08 -18.32
N GLU A 202 11.36 -7.40 -18.57
CA GLU A 202 10.60 -8.09 -19.60
C GLU A 202 9.11 -8.26 -19.25
N VAL A 203 8.69 -8.02 -18.01
CA VAL A 203 7.28 -8.13 -17.61
C VAL A 203 6.50 -6.98 -18.26
N PRO A 204 5.55 -7.27 -19.17
CA PRO A 204 4.75 -6.24 -19.81
C PRO A 204 4.01 -5.41 -18.77
N ARG A 205 4.12 -4.07 -18.85
CA ARG A 205 3.35 -3.15 -17.98
C ARG A 205 1.84 -3.44 -17.99
N ALA A 206 1.32 -3.98 -19.09
CA ALA A 206 -0.06 -4.41 -19.21
C ALA A 206 -0.46 -5.54 -18.24
N LEU A 207 0.47 -6.43 -17.86
CA LEU A 207 0.22 -7.49 -16.87
C LEU A 207 0.19 -6.96 -15.43
N LEU A 208 0.93 -5.87 -15.16
CA LEU A 208 0.89 -5.13 -13.90
C LEU A 208 -0.37 -4.27 -13.77
N ALA A 209 -0.94 -3.85 -14.91
CA ALA A 209 -2.17 -3.05 -14.98
C ALA A 209 -3.45 -3.90 -15.16
N ARG A 210 -3.35 -5.21 -15.38
CA ARG A 210 -4.50 -6.08 -15.68
C ARG A 210 -5.37 -6.25 -14.44
N SER A 211 -6.46 -5.50 -14.41
CA SER A 211 -7.64 -5.76 -13.60
C SER A 211 -8.43 -6.91 -14.21
N THR A 212 -8.29 -8.15 -13.73
CA THR A 212 -9.38 -9.12 -13.89
C THR A 212 -10.42 -8.86 -12.81
N ILE A 213 -11.11 -7.71 -12.92
CA ILE A 213 -12.54 -7.72 -12.65
C ILE A 213 -13.15 -8.14 -13.97
N ASP A 214 -13.25 -9.44 -14.18
CA ASP A 214 -14.22 -9.96 -15.14
C ASP A 214 -15.59 -9.56 -14.58
N SER A 215 -16.06 -8.38 -14.98
CA SER A 215 -17.44 -8.00 -14.72
C SER A 215 -18.28 -9.08 -15.42
N PRO A 216 -19.22 -9.76 -14.74
CA PRO A 216 -20.16 -10.62 -15.45
C PRO A 216 -20.78 -9.77 -16.57
N PRO A 217 -20.99 -10.33 -17.77
CA PRO A 217 -21.37 -9.55 -18.95
C PRO A 217 -22.56 -8.68 -18.57
N ARG A 218 -22.36 -7.36 -18.57
CA ARG A 218 -23.45 -6.41 -18.33
C ARG A 218 -24.45 -6.64 -19.44
N CYS A 219 -25.62 -7.21 -19.11
CA CYS A 219 -26.77 -7.21 -20.01
C CYS A 219 -27.00 -5.77 -20.47
N ARG A 220 -26.64 -5.47 -21.72
CA ARG A 220 -27.01 -4.22 -22.38
C ARG A 220 -28.54 -4.17 -22.39
N ARG A 221 -29.15 -3.36 -21.52
CA ARG A 221 -30.54 -2.94 -21.74
C ARG A 221 -30.54 -1.98 -22.92
N SER A 222 -30.79 -2.50 -24.12
CA SER A 222 -31.21 -1.67 -25.25
C SER A 222 -32.59 -1.09 -24.92
N ARG A 223 -32.67 0.23 -24.74
CA ARG A 223 -33.93 0.97 -24.81
C ARG A 223 -34.38 0.98 -26.28
N THR A 224 -35.15 -0.02 -26.67
CA THR A 224 -36.02 0.05 -27.84
C THR A 224 -37.37 -0.52 -27.45
N ARG A 225 -38.40 0.31 -27.63
CA ARG A 225 -39.81 -0.02 -27.43
C ARG A 225 -40.19 -1.19 -28.34
N GLY A 226 -40.96 -2.14 -27.81
CA GLY A 226 -41.76 -3.07 -28.61
C GLY A 226 -41.34 -4.54 -28.55
N VAL A 227 -42.20 -5.35 -27.93
CA VAL A 227 -42.40 -6.81 -28.09
C VAL A 227 -41.19 -7.72 -27.78
N GLN A 228 -41.27 -8.39 -26.64
CA GLN A 228 -40.26 -9.33 -26.15
C GLN A 228 -40.63 -10.76 -26.58
N LEU A 229 -39.97 -11.28 -27.62
CA LEU A 229 -39.85 -12.73 -27.82
C LEU A 229 -38.64 -13.21 -27.01
N CYS A 230 -38.88 -14.04 -25.98
CA CYS A 230 -37.84 -14.79 -25.29
C CYS A 230 -37.33 -15.91 -26.21
N ALA A 231 -36.19 -15.70 -26.87
CA ALA A 231 -35.42 -16.80 -27.46
C ALA A 231 -34.61 -17.51 -26.36
N ARG A 232 -34.98 -18.75 -26.07
CA ARG A 232 -34.13 -19.73 -25.37
C ARG A 232 -32.89 -20.00 -26.23
N MET A 233 -31.70 -19.82 -25.69
CA MET A 233 -30.50 -20.52 -26.17
C MET A 233 -29.68 -21.06 -24.99
N SER A 234 -29.26 -22.31 -25.16
CA SER A 234 -28.78 -23.26 -24.15
C SER A 234 -27.55 -22.82 -23.37
N CYS A 235 -27.61 -23.03 -22.06
CA CYS A 235 -26.43 -23.18 -21.22
C CYS A 235 -26.13 -24.69 -21.10
N SER A 236 -25.23 -25.20 -21.93
CA SER A 236 -24.75 -26.57 -21.86
C SER A 236 -23.23 -26.56 -22.04
N ALA A 237 -22.49 -26.51 -20.93
CA ALA A 237 -21.17 -27.12 -20.74
C ALA A 237 -20.48 -26.60 -19.47
N TRP A 238 -20.96 -26.97 -18.29
CA TRP A 238 -20.10 -27.08 -17.09
C TRP A 238 -20.51 -28.36 -16.36
N ARG A 239 -19.74 -29.43 -16.58
CA ARG A 239 -19.82 -30.67 -15.81
C ARG A 239 -19.19 -30.41 -14.44
N CYS A 240 -19.98 -30.48 -13.37
CA CYS A 240 -19.46 -30.76 -12.04
C CYS A 240 -19.37 -32.28 -11.85
N PRO A 241 -18.30 -32.82 -11.26
CA PRO A 241 -18.27 -34.22 -10.84
C PRO A 241 -19.08 -34.37 -9.55
N SER A 242 -20.08 -35.25 -9.61
CA SER A 242 -20.92 -35.69 -8.50
C SER A 242 -20.16 -36.67 -7.61
N THR A 243 -20.10 -36.44 -6.29
CA THR A 243 -20.41 -37.44 -5.24
C THR A 243 -20.19 -36.86 -3.84
N ALA A 244 -21.27 -36.66 -3.09
CA ALA A 244 -21.45 -37.16 -1.72
C ALA A 244 -22.79 -36.65 -1.16
N ILE A 245 -23.54 -37.62 -0.64
CA ILE A 245 -24.89 -37.54 -0.12
C ILE A 245 -24.89 -36.88 1.27
N SER A 246 -25.77 -35.92 1.52
CA SER A 246 -26.27 -35.62 2.86
C SER A 246 -27.61 -34.89 2.78
N THR A 247 -28.59 -35.47 3.48
CA THR A 247 -30.00 -35.09 3.55
C THR A 247 -30.25 -34.13 4.70
N THR A 248 -30.53 -32.86 4.43
CA THR A 248 -31.37 -31.94 5.25
C THR A 248 -31.57 -30.60 4.51
N PRO A 249 -32.78 -30.00 4.47
CA PRO A 249 -33.00 -28.66 3.91
C PRO A 249 -32.89 -27.59 5.01
N PRO A 250 -32.48 -26.35 4.68
CA PRO A 250 -33.41 -25.24 4.94
C PRO A 250 -33.33 -24.02 3.99
N THR A 251 -34.52 -23.45 3.74
CA THR A 251 -34.93 -22.03 3.67
C THR A 251 -34.06 -20.96 2.98
N SER A 252 -34.67 -20.37 1.93
CA SER A 252 -34.70 -18.95 1.54
C SER A 252 -33.62 -17.99 2.06
N ASP A 253 -32.86 -17.37 1.13
CA ASP A 253 -32.88 -15.91 0.90
C ASP A 253 -31.75 -15.48 -0.06
N CYS A 254 -32.07 -15.38 -1.35
CA CYS A 254 -31.25 -14.65 -2.32
C CYS A 254 -31.85 -13.24 -2.52
N CYS A 255 -31.49 -12.30 -1.66
CA CYS A 255 -31.79 -10.89 -1.87
C CYS A 255 -30.73 -10.24 -2.78
N CYS A 256 -31.11 -10.03 -4.05
CA CYS A 256 -30.46 -9.08 -4.95
C CYS A 256 -31.14 -7.70 -4.78
N PRO A 257 -30.41 -6.60 -4.49
CA PRO A 257 -31.05 -5.31 -4.20
C PRO A 257 -31.52 -4.63 -5.50
N THR A 258 -32.83 -4.44 -5.62
CA THR A 258 -33.45 -3.63 -6.67
C THR A 258 -33.37 -2.15 -6.30
N ARG A 259 -32.73 -1.34 -7.15
CA ARG A 259 -32.76 0.12 -7.09
C ARG A 259 -34.18 0.63 -7.39
N LEU A 260 -34.74 1.44 -6.49
CA LEU A 260 -35.84 2.36 -6.79
C LEU A 260 -35.33 3.80 -6.70
N ILE A 261 -35.46 4.52 -7.81
CA ILE A 261 -35.18 5.96 -7.93
C ILE A 261 -36.44 6.74 -7.51
N SER A 262 -36.18 7.87 -6.87
CA SER A 262 -37.04 8.84 -6.19
C SER A 262 -38.31 9.33 -6.87
N THR A 263 -39.30 9.71 -6.05
CA THR A 263 -40.10 10.93 -6.27
C THR A 263 -39.92 11.86 -5.06
N VAL A 264 -39.43 13.07 -5.33
CA VAL A 264 -39.34 14.18 -4.38
C VAL A 264 -40.75 14.75 -4.19
N SER A 265 -41.23 14.80 -2.95
CA SER A 265 -42.42 15.57 -2.55
C SER A 265 -42.03 16.49 -1.40
N THR A 266 -42.13 17.78 -1.66
CA THR A 266 -41.91 18.90 -0.73
C THR A 266 -42.94 18.88 0.41
N ARG A 267 -42.51 18.97 1.67
CA ARG A 267 -43.27 19.62 2.77
C ARG A 267 -42.43 19.90 4.03
N SER A 268 -42.26 21.19 4.28
CA SER A 268 -42.33 21.95 5.54
C SER A 268 -41.67 21.42 6.83
N ALA A 269 -40.71 22.20 7.33
CA ALA A 269 -40.16 22.15 8.69
C ALA A 269 -41.12 22.73 9.75
N PRO A 270 -41.05 22.28 11.01
CA PRO A 270 -41.54 23.05 12.15
C PRO A 270 -40.40 23.67 12.97
N ASN A 271 -40.63 24.93 13.34
CA ASN A 271 -39.89 25.72 14.32
C ASN A 271 -39.78 25.00 15.67
N LEU A 272 -38.60 25.05 16.29
CA LEU A 272 -38.45 24.92 17.75
C LEU A 272 -37.90 26.24 18.30
N THR A 273 -38.75 26.86 19.11
CA THR A 273 -38.55 28.09 19.86
C THR A 273 -37.61 27.89 21.05
N ARG A 274 -36.90 28.97 21.35
CA ARG A 274 -36.17 29.25 22.60
C ARG A 274 -37.02 29.00 23.85
N SER A 275 -36.33 28.54 24.89
CA SER A 275 -36.46 28.96 26.29
C SER A 275 -35.07 29.08 26.86
#